data_AF-A0AAW9BMB6-F1
#
_entry.id   AF-A0AAW9BMB6-F1
#
_cell.length_a   1.000
_cell.length_b   1.000
_cell.length_c   1.000
_cell.angle_alpha   90.00
_cell.angle_beta   90.00
_cell.angle_gamma   90.00
#
_symmetry.space_group_name_H-M   'P 1'
#
loop_
_entity.id
_entity.type
_entity.pdbx_description
1 polymer ?
#
loop_
_entity_poly.entity_id
_entity_poly.type
_entity_poly.pdbx_seq_one_letter_code
_entity_poly.pdbx_strand_id
1 'polypeptide(L)'
;ILLNNSLYSINETLNEWFASSDPNHEWTSYLPDYIDVSPFIAGVLTIGFIFGAYMAETFRGAIMAVDKGELEAAKAYGMSPVLSFRRILLPQMIRHALPGFGNNWLVLLKTTALVSIIGLEDMVRMSSLAAGTTKMPFTFYMAVALIFLFFTSISTGLLKLVERKFSIHAR
;
A
#
# COMPACT_ATOMS: atom_id res chain seq x y z
N ILE A 1 18.02 13.93 4.15
CA ILE A 1 18.90 15.09 3.91
C ILE A 1 18.94 15.45 2.42
N LEU A 2 19.35 14.53 1.53
CA LEU A 2 19.37 14.78 0.07
C LEU A 2 18.00 15.13 -0.54
N LEU A 3 16.93 14.40 -0.18
CA LEU A 3 15.57 14.70 -0.65
C LEU A 3 15.05 16.04 -0.12
N ASN A 4 15.41 16.42 1.10
CA ASN A 4 15.00 17.71 1.66
C ASN A 4 15.70 18.84 0.90
N ASN A 5 17.01 18.74 0.71
CA ASN A 5 17.79 19.75 -0.01
C ASN A 5 17.39 19.85 -1.49
N SER A 6 17.02 18.74 -2.14
CA SER A 6 16.55 18.77 -3.53
C SER A 6 15.16 19.41 -3.65
N LEU A 7 14.27 19.17 -2.69
CA LEU A 7 12.95 19.80 -2.66
C LEU A 7 13.07 21.30 -2.41
N TYR A 8 13.98 21.73 -1.53
CA TYR A 8 14.32 23.14 -1.33
C TYR A 8 14.88 23.78 -2.61
N SER A 9 15.85 23.14 -3.27
CA SER A 9 16.45 23.71 -4.49
C SER A 9 15.45 23.78 -5.64
N ILE A 10 14.56 22.80 -5.77
CA ILE A 10 13.48 22.82 -6.78
C ILE A 10 12.49 23.94 -6.49
N ASN A 11 12.12 24.16 -5.23
CA ASN A 11 11.22 25.23 -4.82
C ASN A 11 11.83 26.62 -5.12
N GLU A 12 13.11 26.80 -4.81
CA GLU A 12 13.83 28.05 -5.08
C GLU A 12 13.97 28.33 -6.58
N THR A 13 14.34 27.31 -7.37
CA THR A 13 14.45 27.43 -8.84
C THR A 13 13.10 27.77 -9.50
N LEU A 14 12.02 27.17 -9.00
CA LEU A 14 10.67 27.46 -9.48
C LEU A 14 10.26 28.89 -9.10
N ASN A 15 10.50 29.32 -7.86
CA ASN A 15 10.20 30.68 -7.42
C ASN A 15 10.97 31.73 -8.22
N GLU A 16 12.24 31.51 -8.53
CA GLU A 16 13.03 32.40 -9.38
C GLU A 16 12.50 32.45 -10.82
N TRP A 17 12.08 31.30 -11.37
CA TRP A 17 11.48 31.21 -12.69
C TRP A 17 10.14 31.96 -12.78
N PHE A 18 9.27 31.80 -11.77
CA PHE A 18 8.00 32.54 -11.68
C PHE A 18 8.23 34.04 -11.48
N ALA A 19 9.13 34.43 -10.57
CA ALA A 19 9.47 35.82 -10.28
C ALA A 19 10.09 36.56 -11.48
N SER A 20 10.77 35.84 -12.38
CA SER A 20 11.31 36.43 -13.62
C SER A 20 10.22 36.87 -14.61
N SER A 21 9.01 36.32 -14.50
CA SER A 21 7.91 36.53 -15.47
C SER A 21 6.91 37.63 -15.06
N ASP A 22 6.94 38.13 -13.82
CA ASP A 22 6.10 39.28 -13.39
C ASP A 22 6.73 39.98 -12.16
N PRO A 23 7.12 41.27 -12.16
CA PRO A 23 7.82 41.86 -11.01
C PRO A 23 6.94 42.18 -9.78
N ASN A 24 5.61 42.10 -9.91
CA ASN A 24 4.65 42.52 -8.88
C ASN A 24 3.82 41.33 -8.34
N HIS A 25 4.46 40.23 -7.96
CA HIS A 25 3.78 39.01 -7.48
C HIS A 25 3.08 39.23 -6.12
N GLU A 26 1.85 39.74 -6.14
CA GLU A 26 0.94 39.65 -4.99
C GLU A 26 0.47 38.20 -4.74
N TRP A 27 0.58 37.33 -5.75
CA TRP A 27 0.00 35.98 -5.70
C TRP A 27 0.87 34.92 -5.02
N THR A 28 2.17 35.17 -4.84
CA THR A 28 3.04 34.33 -4.01
C THR A 28 2.70 34.46 -2.52
N SER A 29 2.01 35.52 -2.10
CA SER A 29 1.45 35.65 -0.75
C SER A 29 0.23 34.74 -0.51
N TYR A 30 -0.39 34.21 -1.58
CA TYR A 30 -1.47 33.23 -1.51
C TYR A 30 -0.97 31.77 -1.63
N LEU A 31 0.30 31.56 -1.96
CA LEU A 31 0.91 30.24 -1.89
C LEU A 31 1.32 30.01 -0.43
N PRO A 32 0.73 29.02 0.27
CA PRO A 32 1.15 28.73 1.63
C PRO A 32 2.62 28.30 1.64
N ASP A 33 3.43 28.88 2.54
CA ASP A 33 4.86 28.57 2.73
C ASP A 33 5.14 27.07 2.99
N TYR A 34 4.10 26.30 3.32
CA TYR A 34 4.12 24.85 3.43
C TYR A 34 2.78 24.25 2.96
N ILE A 35 2.85 23.15 2.21
CA ILE A 35 1.68 22.34 1.92
C ILE A 35 1.47 21.44 3.14
N ASP A 36 0.44 21.73 3.95
CA ASP A 36 0.01 20.85 5.04
C ASP A 36 -0.69 19.61 4.46
N VAL A 37 0.12 18.61 4.08
CA VAL A 37 -0.40 17.32 3.65
C VAL A 37 -0.75 16.52 4.89
N SER A 38 -2.04 16.19 5.04
CA SER A 38 -2.51 15.30 6.10
C SER A 38 -1.62 14.05 6.18
N PRO A 39 -1.03 13.74 7.36
CA PRO A 39 -0.21 12.55 7.57
C PRO A 39 -0.93 11.26 7.16
N PHE A 40 -2.26 11.23 7.28
CA PHE A 40 -3.11 10.15 6.80
C PHE A 40 -2.99 9.95 5.29
N ILE A 41 -3.20 11.03 4.52
CA ILE A 41 -3.15 11.00 3.05
C ILE A 41 -1.74 10.66 2.59
N ALA A 42 -0.71 11.27 3.19
CA ALA A 42 0.69 10.98 2.87
C ALA A 42 1.04 9.50 3.13
N GLY A 43 0.59 8.95 4.27
CA GLY A 43 0.78 7.54 4.61
C GLY A 43 0.08 6.59 3.64
N VAL A 44 -1.21 6.84 3.35
CA VAL A 44 -2.00 6.02 2.41
C VAL A 44 -1.40 6.03 1.01
N LEU A 45 -0.99 7.19 0.50
CA LEU A 45 -0.39 7.30 -0.82
C LEU A 45 0.97 6.59 -0.89
N THR A 46 1.81 6.76 0.13
CA THR A 46 3.13 6.14 0.18
C THR A 46 3.03 4.61 0.22
N ILE A 47 2.23 4.08 1.16
CA ILE A 47 2.02 2.65 1.30
C ILE A 47 1.32 2.09 0.05
N GLY A 48 0.29 2.78 -0.44
CA GLY A 48 -0.47 2.38 -1.62
C GLY A 48 0.42 2.29 -2.87
N PHE A 49 1.35 3.23 -3.03
CA PHE A 49 2.30 3.20 -4.14
C PHE A 49 3.28 2.02 -4.04
N ILE A 50 3.89 1.82 -2.86
CA ILE A 50 4.85 0.74 -2.63
C ILE A 50 4.19 -0.63 -2.79
N PHE A 51 3.07 -0.86 -2.12
CA PHE A 51 2.36 -2.14 -2.20
C PHE A 51 1.65 -2.33 -3.53
N GLY A 52 1.28 -1.25 -4.23
CA GLY A 52 0.81 -1.30 -5.60
C GLY A 52 1.88 -1.89 -6.53
N ALA A 53 3.14 -1.47 -6.39
CA ALA A 53 4.25 -2.03 -7.15
C ALA A 53 4.50 -3.52 -6.81
N TYR A 54 4.51 -3.90 -5.53
CA TYR A 54 4.62 -5.32 -5.13
C TYR A 54 3.49 -6.18 -5.67
N MET A 55 2.27 -5.62 -5.69
CA MET A 55 1.11 -6.31 -6.22
C MET A 55 1.20 -6.48 -7.75
N ALA A 56 1.67 -5.46 -8.47
CA ALA A 56 1.90 -5.53 -9.91
C ALA A 56 2.90 -6.64 -10.27
N GLU A 57 4.00 -6.76 -9.52
CA GLU A 57 4.98 -7.84 -9.72
C GLU A 57 4.40 -9.22 -9.41
N THR A 58 3.55 -9.32 -8.39
CA THR A 58 2.83 -10.56 -8.06
C THR A 58 1.90 -10.99 -9.19
N PHE A 59 1.11 -10.06 -9.73
CA PHE A 59 0.26 -10.33 -10.90
C PHE A 59 1.08 -10.67 -12.14
N ARG A 60 2.20 -9.97 -12.37
CA ARG A 60 3.11 -10.27 -13.49
C ARG A 60 3.67 -11.69 -13.37
N GLY A 61 4.15 -12.07 -12.19
CA GLY A 61 4.60 -13.43 -11.90
C GLY A 61 3.52 -14.48 -12.11
N ALA A 62 2.29 -14.18 -11.68
CA ALA A 62 1.15 -15.08 -11.85
C ALA A 62 0.71 -15.24 -13.31
N ILE A 63 0.81 -14.19 -14.14
CA ILE A 63 0.54 -14.28 -15.58
C ILE A 63 1.59 -15.17 -16.26
N MET A 64 2.87 -15.01 -15.90
CA MET A 64 3.95 -15.82 -16.47
C MET A 64 3.92 -17.29 -16.04
N ALA A 65 3.25 -17.61 -14.94
CA ALA A 65 3.08 -18.98 -14.46
C ALA A 65 2.04 -19.79 -15.26
N VAL A 66 1.14 -19.11 -15.99
CA VAL A 66 0.15 -19.77 -16.86
C VAL A 66 0.85 -20.32 -18.11
N ASP A 67 0.53 -21.55 -18.51
CA ASP A 67 1.12 -22.17 -19.69
C ASP A 67 0.76 -21.38 -20.96
N LYS A 68 1.78 -21.06 -21.76
CA LYS A 68 1.61 -20.36 -23.04
C LYS A 68 0.86 -21.23 -24.03
N GLY A 69 0.97 -22.56 -23.94
CA GLY A 69 0.28 -23.50 -24.82
C GLY A 69 -1.25 -23.36 -24.77
N GLU A 70 -1.82 -23.05 -23.60
CA GLU A 70 -3.27 -22.84 -23.46
C GLU A 70 -3.74 -21.55 -24.14
N LEU A 71 -2.92 -20.50 -24.08
CA LEU A 71 -3.19 -19.22 -24.75
C LEU A 71 -3.05 -19.34 -26.26
N GLU A 72 -2.06 -20.09 -26.73
CA GLU A 72 -1.86 -20.40 -28.14
C GLU A 72 -2.99 -21.30 -28.69
N ALA A 73 -3.44 -22.29 -27.93
CA ALA A 73 -4.58 -23.13 -28.27
C ALA A 73 -5.90 -22.33 -28.33
N ALA A 74 -6.12 -21.43 -27.38
CA ALA A 74 -7.28 -20.53 -27.39
C ALA A 74 -7.31 -19.65 -28.64
N LYS A 75 -6.13 -19.15 -29.04
CA LYS A 75 -5.96 -18.35 -30.25
C LYS A 75 -6.20 -19.18 -31.51
N ALA A 76 -5.70 -20.41 -31.57
CA ALA A 76 -5.94 -21.35 -32.67
C ALA A 76 -7.42 -21.73 -32.80
N TYR A 77 -8.15 -21.77 -31.68
CA TYR A 77 -9.60 -22.00 -31.63
C TYR A 77 -10.44 -20.75 -32.00
N GLY A 78 -9.79 -19.64 -32.35
CA GLY A 78 -10.46 -18.39 -32.75
C GLY A 78 -11.04 -17.58 -31.60
N MET A 79 -10.60 -17.80 -30.34
CA MET A 79 -11.05 -16.97 -29.22
C MET A 79 -10.51 -15.55 -29.33
N SER A 80 -11.37 -14.56 -29.07
CA SER A 80 -10.93 -13.16 -28.94
C SER A 80 -10.03 -12.99 -27.70
N PRO A 81 -9.10 -12.01 -27.69
CA PRO A 81 -8.20 -11.77 -26.56
C PRO A 81 -8.94 -11.59 -25.23
N VAL A 82 -10.09 -10.92 -25.25
CA VAL A 82 -10.93 -10.70 -24.06
C VAL A 82 -11.56 -12.00 -23.58
N LEU A 83 -12.03 -12.86 -24.48
CA LEU A 83 -12.62 -14.15 -24.14
C LEU A 83 -11.57 -15.11 -23.57
N SER A 84 -10.39 -15.17 -24.20
CA SER A 84 -9.25 -15.96 -23.73
C SER A 84 -8.77 -15.47 -22.36
N PHE A 85 -8.64 -14.15 -22.17
CA PHE A 85 -8.30 -13.56 -20.89
C PHE A 85 -9.30 -13.95 -19.79
N ARG A 86 -10.60 -13.73 -20.02
CA ARG A 86 -11.63 -13.95 -18.99
C ARG A 86 -11.83 -15.43 -18.65
N ARG A 87 -11.73 -16.33 -19.64
CA ARG A 87 -12.10 -17.74 -19.49
C ARG A 87 -10.91 -18.66 -19.19
N ILE A 88 -9.70 -18.28 -19.58
CA ILE A 88 -8.51 -19.13 -19.48
C ILE A 88 -7.46 -18.47 -18.58
N LEU A 89 -6.98 -17.27 -18.95
CA LEU A 89 -5.88 -16.62 -18.22
C LEU A 89 -6.29 -16.24 -16.80
N LEU A 90 -7.37 -15.47 -16.64
CA LEU A 90 -7.82 -14.90 -15.37
C LEU A 90 -8.03 -15.95 -14.27
N PRO A 91 -8.83 -17.03 -14.47
CA PRO A 91 -9.06 -18.02 -13.42
C PRO A 91 -7.80 -18.79 -13.01
N GLN A 92 -6.83 -18.97 -13.91
CA GLN A 92 -5.58 -19.67 -13.63
C GLN A 92 -4.56 -18.75 -12.97
N MET A 93 -4.39 -17.54 -13.51
CA MET A 93 -3.57 -16.48 -12.94
C MET A 93 -3.95 -16.21 -11.48
N ILE A 94 -5.25 -16.13 -11.15
CA ILE A 94 -5.69 -15.89 -9.77
C ILE A 94 -5.18 -16.98 -8.82
N ARG A 95 -5.16 -18.25 -9.25
CA ARG A 95 -4.64 -19.36 -8.42
C ARG A 95 -3.15 -19.20 -8.14
N HIS A 96 -2.37 -18.74 -9.11
CA HIS A 96 -0.94 -18.45 -8.94
C HIS A 96 -0.68 -17.16 -8.16
N ALA A 97 -1.54 -16.15 -8.29
CA ALA A 97 -1.42 -14.86 -7.61
C ALA A 97 -1.79 -14.93 -6.12
N LEU A 98 -2.73 -15.81 -5.74
CA LEU A 98 -3.27 -15.89 -4.38
C LEU A 98 -2.21 -16.10 -3.28
N PRO A 99 -1.24 -17.00 -3.41
CA PRO A 99 -0.17 -17.14 -2.40
C PRO A 99 0.70 -15.89 -2.27
N GLY A 100 1.08 -15.26 -3.39
CA GLY A 100 1.86 -14.02 -3.39
C GLY A 100 1.08 -12.82 -2.84
N PHE A 101 -0.22 -12.76 -3.15
CA PHE A 101 -1.15 -11.77 -2.60
C PHE A 101 -1.24 -11.88 -1.07
N GLY A 102 -1.42 -13.09 -0.55
CA GLY A 102 -1.50 -13.35 0.89
C GLY A 102 -0.23 -12.94 1.63
N ASN A 103 0.94 -13.22 1.05
CA ASN A 103 2.21 -12.78 1.62
C ASN A 103 2.31 -11.24 1.68
N ASN A 104 2.03 -10.55 0.56
CA ASN A 104 2.07 -9.09 0.52
C ASN A 104 1.03 -8.45 1.46
N TRP A 105 -0.14 -9.05 1.62
CA TRP A 105 -1.16 -8.61 2.58
C TRP A 105 -0.66 -8.67 4.03
N LEU A 106 0.00 -9.74 4.44
CA LEU A 106 0.57 -9.85 5.79
C LEU A 106 1.67 -8.81 6.04
N VAL A 107 2.51 -8.54 5.04
CA VAL A 107 3.54 -7.51 5.13
C VAL A 107 2.88 -6.13 5.22
N LEU A 108 1.84 -5.88 4.43
CA LEU A 108 1.06 -4.64 4.45
C LEU A 108 0.49 -4.36 5.86
N LEU A 109 -0.15 -5.34 6.47
CA LEU A 109 -0.70 -5.21 7.83
C LEU A 109 0.35 -4.90 8.89
N LYS A 110 1.57 -5.45 8.74
CA LYS A 110 2.68 -5.11 9.64
C LYS A 110 3.17 -3.68 9.42
N THR A 111 3.25 -3.24 8.16
CA THR A 111 3.69 -1.88 7.81
C THR A 111 2.68 -0.79 8.20
N THR A 112 1.37 -1.07 8.12
CA THR A 112 0.34 -0.11 8.55
C THR A 112 0.38 0.11 10.07
N ALA A 113 0.68 -0.94 10.85
CA ALA A 113 0.93 -0.81 12.28
C ALA A 113 2.17 0.04 12.61
N LEU A 114 3.20 0.03 11.76
CA LEU A 114 4.36 0.93 11.90
C LEU A 114 4.01 2.39 11.54
N VAL A 115 3.15 2.61 10.53
CA VAL A 115 2.71 3.96 10.14
C VAL A 115 1.84 4.64 11.20
N SER A 116 1.12 3.85 12.01
CA SER A 116 0.43 4.31 13.22
C SER A 116 1.37 5.01 14.22
N ILE A 117 2.65 4.63 14.25
CA ILE A 117 3.66 5.22 15.14
C ILE A 117 4.10 6.61 14.66
N ILE A 118 3.96 6.92 13.36
CA ILE A 118 4.45 8.17 12.72
C ILE A 118 3.43 9.32 12.86
N GLY A 119 2.35 9.14 13.61
CA GLY A 119 1.45 10.24 13.99
C GLY A 119 0.11 10.27 13.26
N LEU A 120 -0.26 9.22 12.53
CA LEU A 120 -1.69 8.98 12.27
C LEU A 120 -2.44 8.95 13.59
N GLU A 121 -3.66 9.44 13.57
CA GLU A 121 -4.57 9.43 14.71
C GLU A 121 -5.14 8.02 14.92
N ASP A 122 -4.25 7.07 15.20
CA ASP A 122 -4.56 5.66 15.35
C ASP A 122 -4.64 5.26 16.83
N MET A 123 -4.98 3.99 17.09
CA MET A 123 -5.11 3.43 18.44
C MET A 123 -3.90 3.69 19.35
N VAL A 124 -2.68 3.70 18.81
CA VAL A 124 -1.45 3.99 19.59
C VAL A 124 -1.41 5.47 20.04
N ARG A 125 -1.77 6.41 19.17
CA ARG A 125 -1.83 7.84 19.50
C ARG A 125 -2.95 8.13 20.50
N MET A 126 -4.11 7.50 20.34
CA MET A 126 -5.21 7.58 21.30
C MET A 126 -4.84 7.02 22.67
N SER A 127 -4.13 5.89 22.70
CA SER A 127 -3.60 5.32 23.94
C SER A 127 -2.56 6.22 24.60
N SER A 128 -1.70 6.89 23.82
CA SER A 128 -0.72 7.84 24.36
C SER A 128 -1.39 9.07 24.99
N LEU A 129 -2.42 9.61 24.34
CA LEU A 129 -3.22 10.72 24.87
C LEU A 129 -3.96 10.30 26.15
N ALA A 130 -4.62 9.14 26.15
CA ALA A 130 -5.32 8.61 27.32
C ALA A 130 -4.36 8.25 28.47
N ALA A 131 -3.18 7.72 28.15
CA ALA A 131 -2.12 7.46 29.12
C ALA A 131 -1.59 8.74 29.76
N GLY A 132 -1.45 9.82 28.97
CA GLY A 132 -1.02 11.13 29.44
C GLY A 132 -2.02 11.78 30.40
N THR A 133 -3.33 11.63 30.14
CA THR A 133 -4.38 12.19 31.01
C THR A 133 -4.61 11.36 32.27
N THR A 134 -4.59 10.03 32.15
CA THR A 134 -4.85 9.11 33.26
C THR A 134 -3.60 8.72 34.07
N LYS A 135 -2.40 9.06 33.56
CA LYS A 135 -1.10 8.66 34.09
C LYS A 135 -0.90 7.15 34.24
N MET A 136 -1.61 6.35 33.43
CA MET A 136 -1.52 4.88 33.42
C MET A 136 -0.97 4.32 32.09
N PRO A 137 0.26 4.67 31.67
CA PRO A 137 0.80 4.30 30.35
C PRO A 137 0.90 2.79 30.12
N PHE A 138 1.25 2.03 31.17
CA PHE A 138 1.38 0.58 31.06
C PHE A 138 0.05 -0.09 30.66
N THR A 139 -1.06 0.28 31.31
CA THR A 139 -2.38 -0.32 31.07
C THR A 139 -2.89 -0.02 29.66
N PHE A 140 -2.78 1.24 29.23
CA PHE A 140 -3.26 1.67 27.91
C PHE A 140 -2.43 1.05 26.78
N TYR A 141 -1.10 1.05 26.87
CA TYR A 141 -0.25 0.41 25.87
C TYR A 141 -0.40 -1.12 25.85
N MET A 142 -0.58 -1.77 27.02
CA MET A 142 -0.85 -3.21 27.09
C MET A 142 -2.18 -3.58 26.41
N ALA A 143 -3.24 -2.80 26.64
CA ALA A 143 -4.53 -2.99 25.98
C ALA A 143 -4.42 -2.88 24.46
N VAL A 144 -3.72 -1.85 23.97
CA VAL A 144 -3.45 -1.68 22.53
C VAL A 144 -2.64 -2.86 21.98
N ALA A 145 -1.59 -3.30 22.67
CA ALA A 145 -0.78 -4.45 22.25
C ALA A 145 -1.61 -5.73 22.09
N LEU A 146 -2.52 -6.00 23.04
CA LEU A 146 -3.42 -7.16 22.97
C LEU A 146 -4.39 -7.08 21.79
N ILE A 147 -4.94 -5.90 21.51
CA ILE A 147 -5.85 -5.68 20.38
C ILE A 147 -5.11 -5.89 19.05
N PHE A 148 -3.91 -5.33 18.91
CA PHE A 148 -3.08 -5.59 17.72
C PHE A 148 -2.73 -7.07 17.57
N LEU A 149 -2.43 -7.77 18.66
CA LEU A 149 -2.12 -9.20 18.64
C LEU A 149 -3.33 -10.04 18.22
N PHE A 150 -4.53 -9.68 18.71
CA PHE A 150 -5.79 -10.33 18.32
C PHE A 150 -6.08 -10.16 16.82
N PHE A 151 -6.03 -8.94 16.30
CA PHE A 151 -6.22 -8.68 14.87
C PHE A 151 -5.17 -9.39 14.01
N THR A 152 -3.91 -9.35 14.43
CA THR A 152 -2.81 -10.06 13.74
C THR A 152 -3.06 -11.57 13.69
N SER A 153 -3.50 -12.15 14.80
CA SER A 153 -3.77 -13.59 14.91
C SER A 153 -4.96 -14.02 14.04
N ILE A 154 -6.05 -13.24 14.04
CA ILE A 154 -7.21 -13.50 13.18
C ILE A 154 -6.85 -13.38 11.70
N SER A 155 -6.14 -12.32 11.32
CA SER A 155 -5.78 -12.11 9.91
C SER A 155 -4.87 -13.22 9.38
N THR A 156 -3.87 -13.63 10.18
CA THR A 156 -3.01 -14.77 9.86
C THR A 156 -3.81 -16.07 9.76
N GLY A 157 -4.77 -16.29 10.65
CA GLY A 157 -5.66 -17.45 10.62
C GLY A 157 -6.53 -17.49 9.36
N LEU A 158 -7.19 -16.39 9.01
CA LEU A 158 -8.03 -16.27 7.82
C LEU A 158 -7.24 -16.50 6.53
N LEU A 159 -6.05 -15.92 6.42
CA LEU A 159 -5.20 -16.13 5.25
C LEU A 159 -4.75 -17.58 5.11
N LYS A 160 -4.34 -18.23 6.21
CA LYS A 160 -4.01 -19.66 6.19
C LYS A 160 -5.20 -20.53 5.78
N LEU A 161 -6.42 -20.16 6.17
CA LEU A 161 -7.63 -20.89 5.75
C LEU A 161 -7.90 -20.72 4.25
N VAL A 162 -7.73 -19.50 3.73
CA VAL A 162 -7.85 -19.21 2.29
C VAL A 162 -6.78 -19.97 1.50
N GLU A 163 -5.51 -19.87 1.91
CA GLU A 163 -4.39 -20.60 1.28
C GLU A 163 -4.62 -22.11 1.27
N ARG A 164 -5.07 -22.70 2.38
CA ARG A 164 -5.40 -24.13 2.46
C ARG A 164 -6.50 -24.54 1.49
N LYS A 165 -7.52 -23.71 1.29
CA LYS A 165 -8.62 -24.02 0.36
C LYS A 165 -8.15 -24.00 -1.11
N PHE A 166 -7.18 -23.15 -1.45
CA PHE A 166 -6.66 -23.02 -2.81
C PHE A 166 -5.42 -23.88 -3.11
N SER A 167 -4.70 -24.35 -2.08
CA SER A 167 -3.49 -25.19 -2.21
C SER A 167 -3.76 -26.67 -2.55
N ILE A 168 -5.00 -27.16 -2.46
CA ILE A 168 -5.32 -28.60 -2.58
C ILE A 168 -5.32 -29.13 -4.03
N HIS A 169 -4.93 -28.34 -5.04
CA HIS A 169 -4.88 -28.83 -6.44
C HIS A 169 -3.63 -28.46 -7.26
N ALA A 170 -2.54 -28.06 -6.61
CA ALA A 170 -1.24 -27.96 -7.28
C ALA A 170 -0.51 -29.30 -7.15
N ARG A 171 -0.80 -30.22 -8.06
CA ARG A 171 0.03 -31.38 -8.41
C ARG A 171 0.10 -31.49 -9.92
#